data_AF-A0A5S3RPT3-F1
#
_entry.id   AF-A0A5S3RPT3-F1
#
_cell.length_a   1.000
_cell.length_b   1.000
_cell.length_c   1.000
_cell.angle_alpha   90.00
_cell.angle_beta   90.00
_cell.angle_gamma   90.00
#
_symmetry.space_group_name_H-M   'P 1'
#
loop_
_entity.id
_entity.type
_entity.pdbx_description
1 polymer ?
#
loop_
_entity_poly.entity_id
_entity_poly.type
_entity_poly.pdbx_seq_one_letter_code
_entity_poly.pdbx_strand_id
1 'polypeptide(L)' 'MKCILSAAENLYLNFFSSSTEQIHRKSFAFSELKDKPIDGKFDSYGLSKTATVPWF' A
#
# COMPACT_ATOMS: atom_id res chain seq x y z
N MET A 1 -5.24 16.82 3.85
CA MET A 1 -5.24 15.55 3.09
C MET A 1 -6.49 14.77 3.48
N LYS A 2 -7.42 14.51 2.56
CA LYS A 2 -8.68 13.80 2.88
C LYS A 2 -8.53 12.34 2.43
N CYS A 3 -8.48 11.43 3.39
CA CYS A 3 -8.32 10.00 3.19
C CYS A 3 -9.72 9.36 3.19
N ILE A 4 -10.10 8.67 2.12
CA ILE A 4 -11.38 7.93 2.03
C ILE A 4 -11.02 6.46 1.82
N LEU A 5 -11.29 5.64 2.83
CA LEU A 5 -11.13 4.19 2.79
C LEU A 5 -12.48 3.56 2.43
N SER A 6 -12.48 2.62 1.49
CA SER A 6 -13.66 1.82 1.15
C SER A 6 -13.28 0.35 1.15
N ALA A 7 -14.10 -0.46 1.81
CA ALA A 7 -13.97 -1.92 1.84
C ALA A 7 -14.54 -2.50 0.53
N ALA A 8 -13.78 -2.38 -0.55
CA ALA A 8 -13.92 -3.31 -1.67
C ALA A 8 -13.03 -4.54 -1.39
N GLU A 9 -13.17 -5.62 -2.17
CA GLU A 9 -12.38 -6.86 -2.05
C GLU A 9 -10.85 -6.63 -1.99
N ASN A 10 -10.38 -5.44 -2.35
CA ASN A 10 -9.05 -4.93 -2.03
C ASN A 10 -9.16 -3.55 -1.37
N LEU A 11 -8.43 -3.35 -0.25
CA LEU A 11 -8.30 -2.06 0.41
C LEU A 11 -7.67 -1.06 -0.57
N TYR A 12 -8.26 0.12 -0.74
CA TYR A 12 -7.68 1.13 -1.63
C TYR A 12 -7.72 2.53 -1.01
N LEU A 13 -6.83 3.38 -1.52
CA LEU A 13 -6.75 4.79 -1.18
C LEU A 13 -6.63 5.63 -2.44
N ASN A 14 -7.30 6.79 -2.43
CA ASN A 14 -7.15 7.81 -3.45
C ASN A 14 -6.14 8.85 -2.99
N PHE A 15 -5.14 9.12 -3.81
CA PHE A 15 -4.10 10.12 -3.59
C PHE A 15 -4.32 11.29 -4.54
N PHE A 16 -4.34 12.50 -4.02
CA PHE A 16 -4.20 13.69 -4.85
C PHE A 16 -2.71 13.95 -5.10
N SER A 17 -2.31 14.02 -6.37
CA SER A 17 -0.95 14.33 -6.77
C SER A 17 -0.85 15.80 -7.14
N SER A 18 -0.08 16.57 -6.36
CA SER A 18 0.14 18.00 -6.65
C SER A 18 0.95 18.25 -7.92
N SER A 19 1.77 17.30 -8.37
CA SER A 19 2.58 17.44 -9.58
C SER A 19 1.81 17.13 -10.86
N THR A 20 0.77 16.28 -10.78
CA THR A 20 -0.06 15.91 -11.94
C THR A 20 -1.46 16.50 -11.88
N GLU A 21 -1.82 17.15 -10.77
CA GLU A 21 -3.14 17.69 -10.44
C GLU A 21 -4.29 16.66 -10.54
N GLN A 22 -3.93 15.36 -10.51
CA GLN A 22 -4.86 14.25 -10.69
C GLN A 22 -5.04 13.43 -9.42
N ILE A 23 -6.17 12.74 -9.35
CA ILE A 23 -6.47 11.76 -8.29
C ILE A 23 -6.11 10.36 -8.80
N HIS A 24 -5.17 9.72 -8.12
CA HIS A 24 -4.71 8.37 -8.41
C HIS A 24 -5.26 7.40 -7.37
N ARG A 25 -5.86 6.29 -7.79
CA ARG A 25 -6.28 5.21 -6.89
C ARG A 25 -5.16 4.18 -6.77
N LYS A 26 -4.75 3.85 -5.55
CA LYS A 26 -3.82 2.76 -5.27
C LYS A 26 -4.49 1.72 -4.37
N SER A 27 -4.45 0.46 -4.78
CA SER A 27 -4.94 -0.66 -4.00
C SER A 27 -3.81 -1.33 -3.23
N PHE A 28 -4.14 -1.94 -2.11
CA PHE A 28 -3.25 -2.60 -1.18
C PHE A 28 -3.80 -4.01 -0.93
N ALA A 29 -2.89 -4.97 -0.92
CA ALA A 29 -3.15 -6.34 -0.53
C ALA A 29 -1.96 -6.83 0.29
N PHE A 30 -2.25 -7.60 1.32
CA PHE A 30 -1.23 -8.25 2.13
C PHE A 30 -1.17 -9.73 1.75
N SER A 31 0.01 -10.32 1.86
CA SER A 31 0.11 -11.78 1.81
C SER A 31 -0.46 -12.39 3.09
N GLU A 32 -0.60 -13.70 3.10
CA GLU A 32 -0.72 -14.45 4.34
C GLU A 32 0.48 -14.18 5.27
N LEU A 33 0.28 -14.39 6.57
CA LEU A 33 1.33 -14.26 7.58
C LEU A 33 2.47 -15.22 7.24
N LYS A 34 3.71 -14.71 7.37
CA LYS A 34 4.92 -15.50 7.14
C LYS A 34 5.74 -15.53 8.41
N ASP A 35 6.23 -16.72 8.75
CA ASP A 35 7.06 -16.93 9.94
C ASP A 35 8.46 -16.31 9.82
N LYS A 36 8.92 -16.07 8.59
CA LYS A 36 10.26 -15.56 8.31
C LYS A 36 10.19 -14.25 7.54
N PRO A 37 11.02 -13.26 7.90
CA PRO A 37 11.13 -12.05 7.13
C PRO A 37 11.75 -12.34 5.75
N ILE A 38 11.24 -11.64 4.74
CA ILE A 38 11.77 -11.62 3.38
C ILE A 38 12.26 -10.20 3.12
N ASP A 39 13.55 -10.08 2.80
CA ASP A 39 14.15 -8.82 2.40
C ASP A 39 13.66 -8.39 1.01
N GLY A 40 13.51 -7.08 0.82
CA GLY A 40 13.13 -6.53 -0.47
C GLY A 40 13.21 -5.01 -0.46
N LYS A 41 12.84 -4.41 -1.60
CA LYS A 41 12.82 -2.96 -1.75
C LYS A 41 11.44 -2.40 -1.45
N PHE A 42 11.41 -1.26 -0.78
CA PHE A 42 10.22 -0.46 -0.58
C PHE A 42 10.19 0.67 -1.59
N ASP A 43 8.99 1.01 -2.08
CA ASP A 43 8.77 2.19 -2.90
C ASP A 43 8.71 3.46 -2.04
N SER A 44 8.58 4.62 -2.69
CA SER A 44 8.47 5.92 -2.01
C SER A 44 7.22 6.07 -1.13
N TYR A 45 6.26 5.15 -1.23
CA TYR A 45 5.06 5.11 -0.40
C TYR A 45 5.20 4.11 0.77
N GLY A 46 6.39 3.51 0.95
CA GLY A 46 6.64 2.51 1.99
C GLY A 46 5.99 1.16 1.69
N LEU A 47 5.61 0.89 0.45
CA LEU A 47 5.02 -0.39 0.04
C LEU A 47 6.07 -1.27 -0.63
N SER A 48 5.98 -2.57 -0.41
CA SER A 48 6.78 -3.54 -1.15
C SER A 48 5.88 -4.58 -1.81
N LYS A 49 6.33 -5.08 -2.97
CA LYS A 49 5.73 -6.24 -3.63
C LYS A 49 6.26 -7.57 -3.07
N THR A 50 7.40 -7.54 -2.39
CA THR A 50 8.12 -8.77 -1.98
C THR A 50 8.57 -8.74 -0.52
N ALA A 51 8.95 -7.57 0.00
CA ALA A 51 9.42 -7.45 1.37
C ALA A 51 8.28 -7.65 2.36
N THR A 52 8.54 -8.40 3.42
CA THR A 52 7.59 -8.56 4.53
C THR A 52 7.88 -7.53 5.61
N VAL A 53 6.84 -7.07 6.29
CA VAL A 53 6.94 -6.25 7.49
C VAL A 53 6.43 -7.04 8.69
N PRO A 54 7.00 -6.86 9.90
CA PRO A 54 6.48 -7.50 11.11
C PRO A 54 5.02 -7.13 11.35
N TRP A 55 4.20 -8.11 11.70
CA TRP A 55 2.79 -7.94 12.06
C TRP A 55 2.60 -8.44 13.50
N PHE A 56 2.17 -7.55 14.40
CA PHE A 56 2.07 -7.78 15.84
C PHE A 56 0.81 -7.11 16.41
#